data_AF-A0A7W0HEF0-F1
#
_entry.id   AF-A0A7W0HEF0-F1
#
_cell.length_a   1.000
_cell.length_b   1.000
_cell.length_c   1.000
_cell.angle_alpha   90.00
_cell.angle_beta   90.00
_cell.angle_gamma   90.00
#
_symmetry.space_group_name_H-M   'P 1'
#
loop_
_entity.id
_entity.type
_entity.pdbx_description
1 polymer ?
#
loop_
_entity_poly.entity_id
_entity_poly.type
_entity_poly.pdbx_seq_one_letter_code
_entity_poly.pdbx_strand_id
1 'polypeptide(L)'
;MKLGIVGKGGVGKTTVSALISQTYAQRGKRVLAIDTDSNPNLAFSLGLSAQAADDVPLIPRALVVGAGDGAMTPADLLRDYGAPTPSEVTLLHAMRVTQAGAG
;
A
#
# COMPACT_ATOMS: atom_id res chain seq x y z
N MET A 1 11.74 -9.25 7.03
CA MET A 1 12.38 -7.92 6.95
C MET A 1 11.27 -6.87 6.93
N LYS A 2 11.47 -5.70 7.54
CA LYS A 2 10.53 -4.56 7.50
C LYS A 2 11.32 -3.32 7.12
N LEU A 3 10.83 -2.53 6.17
CA LEU A 3 11.50 -1.34 5.63
C LEU A 3 10.53 -0.15 5.69
N GLY A 4 11.02 1.00 6.15
CA GLY A 4 10.30 2.28 6.07
C GLY A 4 11.09 3.23 5.18
N ILE A 5 10.46 3.75 4.13
CA ILE A 5 11.08 4.68 3.19
C ILE A 5 10.54 6.08 3.48
N VAL A 6 11.41 6.96 3.99
CA VAL A 6 11.05 8.32 4.42
C VAL A 6 11.90 9.37 3.72
N GLY A 7 11.41 10.60 3.65
CA GLY A 7 12.09 11.70 2.97
C GLY A 7 11.13 12.84 2.59
N LYS A 8 11.69 13.92 2.04
CA LYS A 8 10.91 15.09 1.59
C LYS A 8 10.01 14.75 0.38
N GLY A 9 9.12 15.66 0.00
CA GLY A 9 8.35 15.54 -1.26
C GLY A 9 9.28 15.51 -2.46
N GLY A 10 8.97 14.71 -3.48
CA GLY A 10 9.73 14.68 -4.74
C GLY A 10 11.08 13.93 -4.75
N VAL A 11 11.61 13.48 -3.61
CA VAL A 11 12.95 12.82 -3.55
C VAL A 11 12.98 11.36 -4.05
N GLY A 12 11.90 10.86 -4.66
CA GLY A 12 11.85 9.52 -5.25
C GLY A 12 11.47 8.37 -4.30
N LYS A 13 10.87 8.64 -3.13
CA LYS A 13 10.49 7.61 -2.14
C LYS A 13 9.64 6.48 -2.73
N THR A 14 8.60 6.83 -3.48
CA THR A 14 7.69 5.87 -4.11
C THR A 14 8.43 5.03 -5.13
N THR A 15 9.28 5.66 -5.95
CA THR A 15 10.14 4.98 -6.92
C THR A 15 11.05 3.96 -6.25
N VAL A 16 11.76 4.35 -5.18
CA VAL A 16 12.64 3.45 -4.43
C VAL A 16 11.85 2.32 -3.77
N SER A 17 10.68 2.63 -3.20
CA SER A 17 9.79 1.64 -2.58
C SER A 17 9.32 0.59 -3.60
N ALA A 18 8.93 1.02 -4.80
CA ALA A 18 8.54 0.14 -5.89
C ALA A 18 9.71 -0.75 -6.33
N LEU A 19 10.88 -0.16 -6.60
CA LEU A 19 12.06 -0.91 -7.05
C LEU A 19 12.50 -1.98 -6.04
N ILE A 20 12.55 -1.62 -4.75
CA ILE A 20 12.90 -2.57 -3.69
C ILE A 20 11.85 -3.69 -3.63
N SER A 21 10.57 -3.36 -3.63
CA SER A 21 9.48 -4.34 -3.52
C SER A 21 9.50 -5.33 -4.68
N GLN A 22 9.61 -4.84 -5.91
CA GLN A 22 9.68 -5.66 -7.12
C GLN A 22 10.94 -6.54 -7.12
N THR A 23 12.09 -6.00 -6.74
CA THR A 23 13.34 -6.76 -6.68
C THR A 23 13.23 -7.94 -5.71
N TYR A 24 12.58 -7.74 -4.56
CA TYR A 24 12.36 -8.83 -3.61
C TYR A 24 11.34 -9.86 -4.14
N ALA A 25 10.26 -9.41 -4.77
CA ALA A 25 9.25 -10.30 -5.37
C ALA A 25 9.87 -11.17 -6.47
N GLN A 26 10.66 -10.57 -7.38
CA GLN A 26 11.40 -11.28 -8.44
C GLN A 26 12.40 -12.31 -7.90
N ARG A 27 12.90 -12.11 -6.67
CA ARG A 27 13.76 -13.08 -5.96
C ARG A 27 12.95 -14.15 -5.20
N GLY A 28 11.66 -14.31 -5.52
CA GLY A 28 10.77 -15.30 -4.93
C GLY A 28 10.38 -15.00 -3.48
N LYS A 29 10.51 -13.75 -3.02
CA LYS A 29 10.05 -13.37 -1.68
C LYS A 29 8.60 -12.93 -1.73
N ARG A 30 7.84 -13.28 -0.69
CA ARG A 30 6.52 -12.69 -0.46
C ARG A 30 6.71 -11.25 0.01
N VAL A 31 6.18 -10.30 -0.75
CA VAL A 31 6.31 -8.87 -0.47
C VAL A 31 4.95 -8.26 -0.26
N LEU A 32 4.81 -7.57 0.87
CA LEU A 32 3.70 -6.70 1.16
C LEU A 32 4.21 -5.26 1.11
N ALA A 33 3.63 -4.45 0.22
CA ALA A 33 3.86 -3.03 0.13
C ALA A 33 2.67 -2.29 0.76
N ILE A 34 2.94 -1.31 1.61
CA ILE A 34 1.92 -0.48 2.25
C ILE A 34 2.12 0.94 1.74
N ASP A 35 1.14 1.46 0.98
CA ASP A 35 1.14 2.84 0.53
C ASP A 35 0.34 3.71 1.53
N THR A 36 1.07 4.59 2.21
CA THR A 36 0.51 5.58 3.13
C THR A 36 0.53 6.98 2.55
N ASP A 37 0.92 7.15 1.28
CA ASP A 37 0.85 8.43 0.61
C ASP A 37 -0.60 8.74 0.22
N SER A 38 -0.97 10.01 0.27
CA SER A 38 -2.31 10.47 -0.05
C SER A 38 -2.61 10.37 -1.55
N ASN A 39 -1.55 10.33 -2.38
CA ASN A 39 -1.64 10.07 -3.81
C ASN A 39 -1.04 8.67 -4.14
N PRO A 40 -1.86 7.68 -4.57
CA PRO A 40 -1.49 6.27 -4.69
C PRO A 40 -0.56 5.95 -5.88
N ASN A 41 0.57 6.65 -5.99
CA ASN A 41 1.52 6.45 -7.08
C ASN A 41 2.22 5.07 -7.02
N LEU A 42 2.18 4.39 -5.86
CA LEU A 42 2.79 3.06 -5.73
C LEU A 42 2.02 2.00 -6.53
N ALA A 43 0.69 2.08 -6.59
CA ALA A 43 -0.14 1.16 -7.37
C ALA A 43 0.29 1.10 -8.84
N PHE A 44 0.44 2.27 -9.47
CA PHE A 44 0.93 2.41 -10.84
C PHE A 44 2.37 1.88 -11.00
N SER A 45 3.23 2.21 -10.04
CA SER A 45 4.63 1.75 -10.06
C SER A 45 4.75 0.23 -9.96
N LEU A 46 3.74 -0.44 -9.38
CA LEU A 46 3.62 -1.90 -9.26
C LEU A 46 2.82 -2.53 -10.42
N GLY A 47 2.52 -1.77 -11.46
CA GLY A 47 1.95 -2.25 -12.71
C GLY A 47 0.41 -2.20 -12.81
N LEU A 48 -0.29 -1.67 -11.80
CA LEU A 48 -1.75 -1.53 -11.89
C LEU A 48 -2.14 -0.46 -12.93
N SER A 49 -3.21 -0.72 -13.67
CA SER A 49 -3.87 0.28 -14.52
C SER A 49 -4.57 1.33 -13.64
N ALA A 50 -4.95 2.48 -14.21
CA ALA A 50 -5.70 3.51 -13.48
C ALA A 50 -7.00 2.95 -12.87
N GLN A 51 -7.77 2.20 -13.66
CA GLN A 51 -8.99 1.57 -13.17
C GLN A 51 -8.71 0.60 -12.00
N ALA A 52 -7.72 -0.29 -12.17
CA ALA A 52 -7.39 -1.26 -11.13
C ALA A 52 -6.82 -0.60 -9.87
N ALA A 53 -6.07 0.50 -10.01
CA ALA A 53 -5.57 1.30 -8.90
C ALA A 53 -6.72 1.98 -8.15
N ASP A 54 -7.75 2.44 -8.85
CA ASP A 54 -8.93 3.07 -8.25
C ASP A 54 -9.82 2.08 -7.48
N ASP A 55 -9.80 0.80 -7.89
CA ASP A 55 -10.53 -0.31 -7.29
C ASP A 55 -9.80 -0.96 -6.11
N VAL A 56 -8.55 -0.55 -5.80
CA VAL A 56 -7.82 -1.04 -4.62
C VAL A 56 -8.60 -0.69 -3.35
N PRO A 57 -8.96 -1.66 -2.50
CA PRO A 57 -9.69 -1.38 -1.27
C PRO A 57 -8.88 -0.49 -0.31
N LEU A 58 -9.54 0.54 0.23
CA LEU A 58 -8.94 1.42 1.22
C LEU A 58 -9.13 0.85 2.63
N ILE A 59 -8.04 0.77 3.40
CA ILE A 59 -8.13 0.38 4.80
C ILE A 59 -8.88 1.48 5.59
N PRO A 60 -9.93 1.14 6.35
CA PRO A 60 -10.61 2.07 7.24
C PRO A 60 -9.65 2.76 8.21
N ARG A 61 -9.78 4.08 8.35
CA ARG A 61 -8.92 4.88 9.24
C ARG A 61 -8.85 4.35 10.67
N ALA A 62 -9.96 3.82 11.21
CA ALA A 62 -10.01 3.23 12.55
C ALA A 62 -9.02 2.06 12.73
N LEU A 63 -8.85 1.23 11.69
CA LEU A 63 -7.88 0.13 11.71
C LEU A 63 -6.44 0.65 11.57
N VAL A 64 -6.21 1.69 10.77
CA VAL A 64 -4.89 2.31 10.59
C VAL A 64 -4.38 2.92 11.90
N VAL A 65 -5.26 3.58 12.68
CA VAL A 65 -4.89 4.20 13.96
C VAL A 65 -4.96 3.24 15.15
N GLY A 66 -5.29 1.97 14.92
CA GLY A 66 -5.37 0.95 15.98
C GLY A 66 -6.56 1.09 16.93
N ALA A 67 -7.63 1.77 16.51
CA ALA A 67 -8.86 1.96 17.30
C ALA A 67 -9.88 0.82 17.13
N GLY A 68 -9.45 -0.34 16.62
CA GLY A 68 -10.30 -1.53 16.52
C GLY A 68 -10.49 -2.22 17.88
N ASP A 69 -11.48 -3.11 17.95
CA ASP A 69 -11.76 -4.00 19.08
C ASP A 69 -10.75 -5.17 19.21
N GLY A 70 -9.74 -5.21 18.35
CA GLY A 70 -8.76 -6.29 18.27
C GLY A 70 -9.27 -7.55 17.57
N ALA A 71 -10.49 -7.55 17.02
CA ALA A 71 -11.05 -8.72 16.33
C ALA A 71 -10.41 -8.96 14.95
N MET A 72 -9.92 -7.91 14.29
CA MET A 72 -9.32 -8.02 12.96
C MET A 72 -7.87 -8.54 13.04
N THR A 73 -7.62 -9.69 12.43
CA THR A 73 -6.25 -10.25 12.34
C THR A 73 -5.50 -9.71 11.13
N PRO A 74 -4.16 -9.83 11.08
CA PRO A 74 -3.40 -9.51 9.87
C PRO A 74 -3.83 -10.32 8.64
N ALA A 75 -4.29 -11.55 8.83
CA ALA A 75 -4.78 -12.39 7.74
C ALA A 75 -6.11 -11.85 7.18
N ASP A 76 -7.01 -11.39 8.07
CA ASP A 76 -8.25 -10.75 7.65
C ASP A 76 -7.97 -9.45 6.90
N LEU A 77 -7.03 -8.64 7.40
CA LEU A 77 -6.66 -7.39 6.75
C LEU A 77 -6.09 -7.60 5.34
N LEU A 78 -5.27 -8.63 5.14
CA LEU A 78 -4.76 -8.98 3.82
C LEU A 78 -5.83 -9.54 2.89
N ARG A 79 -6.77 -10.33 3.41
CA ARG A 79 -7.87 -10.89 2.63
C ARG A 79 -8.82 -9.79 2.16
N ASP A 80 -9.15 -8.86 3.05
CA ASP A 80 -10.22 -7.89 2.82
C ASP A 80 -9.70 -6.62 2.13
N TYR A 81 -8.42 -6.28 2.30
CA TYR A 81 -7.83 -5.04 1.77
C TYR A 81 -6.58 -5.22 0.91
N GLY A 82 -6.02 -6.43 0.83
CA GLY A 82 -4.84 -6.70 0.01
C GLY A 82 -5.19 -6.79 -1.47
N ALA A 83 -4.58 -5.94 -2.29
CA ALA A 83 -4.68 -6.01 -3.74
C ALA A 83 -3.45 -6.69 -4.35
N PRO A 84 -3.59 -7.76 -5.14
CA PRO A 84 -2.49 -8.29 -5.92
C PRO A 84 -2.11 -7.31 -7.04
N THR A 85 -0.83 -7.22 -7.37
CA THR A 85 -0.35 -6.42 -8.50
C THR A 85 0.36 -7.27 -9.55
N PRO A 86 0.48 -6.81 -10.80
CA PRO A 86 1.23 -7.52 -11.84
C PRO A 86 2.72 -7.75 -11.51
N SER A 87 3.27 -7.01 -10.56
CA SER A 87 4.64 -7.24 -10.06
C SER A 87 4.74 -8.33 -8.99
N GLU A 88 3.69 -9.12 -8.74
CA GLU A 88 3.64 -10.14 -7.68
C GLU A 88 3.86 -9.58 -6.26
N VAL A 89 3.60 -8.29 -6.08
CA VAL A 89 3.61 -7.61 -4.79
C VAL A 89 2.16 -7.47 -4.33
N THR A 90 1.86 -7.79 -3.06
CA THR A 90 0.57 -7.45 -2.48
C THR A 90 0.62 -5.99 -2.01
N LEU A 91 -0.34 -5.19 -2.44
CA LEU A 91 -0.48 -3.79 -2.06
C LEU A 91 -1.58 -3.64 -1.00
N LEU A 92 -1.28 -2.91 0.06
CA LEU A 92 -2.26 -2.36 0.99
C LEU A 92 -2.26 -0.84 0.85
N HIS A 93 -3.45 -0.25 0.74
CA HIS A 93 -3.60 1.19 0.62
C HIS A 93 -4.27 1.76 1.87
N ALA A 94 -3.55 2.64 2.56
CA ALA A 94 -4.00 3.15 3.87
C ALA A 94 -4.64 4.54 3.81
N MET A 95 -4.42 5.34 2.76
CA MET A 95 -4.87 6.72 2.68
C MET A 95 -5.18 7.15 1.24
N ARG A 96 -6.37 7.69 0.96
CA ARG A 96 -6.69 8.37 -0.31
C ARG A 96 -7.16 9.80 -0.03
N VAL A 97 -6.78 10.77 -0.88
CA VAL A 97 -7.36 12.12 -0.85
C VAL A 97 -8.82 12.08 -1.34
N THR A 98 -9.70 11.59 -0.48
CA THR A 98 -11.11 11.99 -0.37
C THR A 98 -11.46 12.32 1.08
N GLN A 99 -10.53 12.07 2.02
CA GLN A 99 -10.64 12.39 3.45
C GLN A 99 -9.61 13.42 3.94
N ALA A 100 -8.70 13.89 3.08
CA ALA A 100 -7.80 14.99 3.41
C ALA A 100 -8.53 16.33 3.20
N GLY A 101 -9.41 16.68 4.14
CA GLY A 101 -10.20 17.92 4.08
C GLY A 101 -11.44 17.96 4.97
N ALA A 102 -11.81 16.87 5.65
CA ALA A 102 -12.83 16.91 6.69
C ALA A 102 -12.17 17.19 8.05
N GLY A 103 -11.77 18.44 8.24
CA GLY A 103 -11.25 19.00 9.47
C GLY A 103 -11.48 20.50 9.47
#